data_AF-A0A537LXF3-F1
#
_entry.id   AF-A0A537LXF3-F1
#
_cell.length_a   1.000
_cell.length_b   1.000
_cell.length_c   1.000
_cell.angle_alpha   90.00
_cell.angle_beta   90.00
_cell.angle_gamma   90.00
#
_symmetry.space_group_name_H-M   'P 1'
#
loop_
_entity.id
_entity.type
_entity.pdbx_description
1 polymer ?
#
loop_
_entity_poly.entity_id
_entity_poly.type
_entity_poly.pdbx_seq_one_letter_code
_entity_poly.pdbx_strand_id
1 'polypeptide(L)'
;MNDAPRLDGLVPEALAPKTRKIVLDGYELDVDIGFHDFEVGNPQRLSVTVEVWLDAASFPSSDDATHAWDYDFLRSGIRDLAAGRRFNLQET
;
A
#
# COMPACT_ATOMS: atom_id res chain seq x y z
N MET A 1 -6.59 19.55 -12.61
CA MET A 1 -5.98 19.64 -13.95
C MET A 1 -4.82 18.65 -13.97
N ASN A 2 -5.14 17.35 -14.09
CA ASN A 2 -4.15 16.27 -14.20
C ASN A 2 -3.96 15.98 -15.69
N ASP A 3 -2.94 16.60 -16.28
CA ASP A 3 -2.52 16.30 -17.65
C ASP A 3 -1.55 15.11 -17.61
N ALA A 4 -2.07 13.94 -17.27
CA ALA A 4 -1.32 12.71 -17.45
C ALA A 4 -1.14 12.50 -18.96
N PRO A 5 0.08 12.23 -19.45
CA PRO A 5 0.32 12.05 -20.88
C PRO A 5 -0.60 10.95 -21.41
N ARG A 6 -1.53 11.33 -22.28
CA ARG A 6 -2.37 10.40 -23.03
C ARG A 6 -1.48 9.67 -24.02
N LEU A 7 -1.18 8.40 -23.72
CA LEU A 7 -0.45 7.50 -24.62
C LEU A 7 -1.32 6.98 -25.78
N ASP A 8 -2.44 7.66 -26.05
CA ASP A 8 -3.43 7.26 -27.03
C ASP A 8 -2.77 7.13 -28.41
N GLY A 9 -2.72 5.91 -28.93
CA GLY A 9 -2.09 5.59 -30.23
C GLY A 9 -0.56 5.46 -30.22
N LEU A 10 0.13 5.72 -29.11
CA LEU A 10 1.59 5.53 -28.97
C LEU A 10 1.97 4.12 -28.52
N VAL A 11 1.04 3.43 -27.85
CA VAL A 11 1.23 2.05 -27.39
C VAL A 11 0.31 1.14 -28.20
N PRO A 12 0.85 0.18 -28.98
CA PRO A 12 0.04 -0.84 -29.65
C PRO A 12 -0.87 -1.55 -28.64
N GLU A 13 -2.10 -1.90 -29.05
CA GLU A 13 -3.09 -2.56 -28.16
C GLU A 13 -2.53 -3.83 -27.50
N ALA A 14 -1.72 -4.61 -28.24
CA ALA A 14 -1.06 -5.81 -27.73
C ALA A 14 -0.09 -5.54 -26.55
N LEU A 15 0.36 -4.29 -26.40
CA LEU A 15 1.27 -3.83 -25.33
C LEU A 15 0.55 -2.96 -24.29
N ALA A 16 -0.79 -2.85 -24.35
CA ALA A 16 -1.55 -2.10 -23.36
C ALA A 16 -1.31 -2.66 -21.94
N PRO A 17 -1.12 -1.80 -20.92
CA PRO A 17 -0.94 -2.24 -19.54
C PRO A 17 -2.12 -3.10 -19.08
N LYS A 18 -1.83 -4.32 -18.63
CA LYS A 18 -2.84 -5.25 -18.09
C LYS A 18 -3.04 -5.10 -16.59
N THR A 19 -2.12 -4.42 -15.92
CA THR A 19 -2.14 -4.23 -14.46
C THR A 19 -1.96 -2.76 -14.10
N ARG A 20 -2.45 -2.41 -12.92
CA ARG A 20 -2.27 -1.13 -12.25
C ARG A 20 -1.60 -1.38 -10.91
N LYS A 21 -0.83 -0.41 -10.43
CA LYS A 21 -0.16 -0.47 -9.14
C LYS A 21 -0.55 0.72 -8.28
N ILE A 22 -0.95 0.46 -7.04
CA ILE A 22 -1.10 1.46 -5.99
C ILE A 22 0.07 1.24 -5.02
N VAL A 23 0.72 2.33 -4.60
CA VAL A 23 1.88 2.28 -3.71
C VAL A 23 1.61 3.15 -2.50
N LEU A 24 1.66 2.55 -1.32
CA LEU A 24 1.89 3.25 -0.05
C LEU A 24 3.38 3.12 0.24
N ASP A 25 4.14 4.21 0.07
CA ASP A 25 5.59 4.18 0.25
C ASP A 25 6.00 4.82 1.57
N GLY A 26 6.89 4.16 2.31
CA GLY A 26 7.53 4.72 3.50
C GLY A 26 6.58 5.12 4.62
N TYR A 27 5.53 4.32 4.87
CA TYR A 27 4.63 4.59 6.00
C TYR A 27 5.33 4.27 7.32
N GLU A 28 5.64 5.32 8.09
CA GLU A 28 6.33 5.18 9.38
C GLU A 28 5.36 4.98 10.55
N LEU A 29 5.70 4.03 11.43
CA LEU A 29 4.99 3.78 12.68
C LEU A 29 5.91 3.13 13.71
N ASP A 30 5.61 3.37 14.99
CA ASP A 30 6.30 2.72 16.10
C ASP A 30 5.60 1.40 16.44
N VAL A 31 6.37 0.31 16.49
CA VAL A 31 5.86 -1.05 16.73
C VAL A 31 6.66 -1.72 17.83
N ASP A 32 5.99 -2.34 18.80
CA ASP A 32 6.66 -3.24 19.75
C ASP A 32 7.01 -4.53 19.03
N ILE A 33 8.26 -4.61 18.60
CA ILE A 33 8.81 -5.74 17.86
C ILE A 33 10.22 -6.06 18.35
N GLY A 34 10.55 -7.35 18.36
CA GLY A 34 11.90 -7.84 18.62
C GLY A 34 11.90 -9.17 19.37
N PHE A 35 13.04 -9.84 19.37
CA PHE A 35 13.19 -11.14 20.03
C PHE A 35 13.94 -11.04 21.37
N HIS A 36 14.78 -10.02 21.53
CA HIS A 36 15.60 -9.86 22.72
C HIS A 36 14.83 -9.13 23.82
N ASP A 37 15.15 -9.43 25.08
CA ASP A 37 14.48 -8.83 26.26
C ASP A 37 14.52 -7.30 26.27
N PHE A 38 15.59 -6.69 25.73
CA PHE A 38 15.71 -5.23 25.66
C PHE A 38 14.82 -4.60 24.57
N GLU A 39 14.27 -5.37 23.65
CA GLU A 39 13.35 -4.89 22.61
C GLU A 39 11.90 -4.95 23.11
N VAL A 40 11.60 -5.83 24.07
CA VAL A 40 10.26 -6.00 24.64
C VAL A 40 9.80 -4.72 25.34
N GLY A 41 8.67 -4.17 24.90
CA GLY A 41 8.10 -2.95 25.49
C GLY A 41 8.86 -1.67 25.12
N ASN A 42 9.82 -1.75 24.19
CA ASN A 42 10.54 -0.60 23.65
C ASN A 42 10.21 -0.48 22.15
N PRO A 43 9.12 0.25 21.78
CA PRO A 43 8.70 0.38 20.40
C PRO A 43 9.82 0.90 19.48
N GLN A 44 9.93 0.29 18.32
CA GLN A 44 10.91 0.62 17.29
C GLN A 44 10.19 1.24 16.08
N ARG A 45 10.80 2.25 15.46
CA ARG A 45 10.25 2.85 14.24
C ARG A 45 10.46 1.90 13.06
N LEU A 46 9.36 1.48 12.44
CA LEU A 46 9.36 0.76 11.18
C LEU A 46 8.94 1.68 10.03
N SER A 47 9.48 1.43 8.84
CA SER A 47 9.04 2.04 7.59
C SER A 47 8.45 0.95 6.70
N VAL A 48 7.18 1.09 6.34
CA VAL A 48 6.42 0.07 5.61
C VAL A 48 6.08 0.56 4.22
N THR A 49 6.46 -0.20 3.20
CA THR A 49 6.03 0.00 1.82
C THR A 49 5.10 -1.12 1.40
N VAL A 50 3.93 -0.76 0.88
CA VAL A 50 2.92 -1.69 0.37
C VAL A 50 2.69 -1.42 -1.11
N GLU A 51 2.82 -2.47 -1.92
CA GLU A 51 2.45 -2.45 -3.33
C GLU A 51 1.21 -3.31 -3.54
N VAL A 52 0.14 -2.71 -4.06
CA VAL A 52 -1.05 -3.43 -4.47
C VAL A 52 -1.09 -3.46 -5.99
N TRP A 53 -1.03 -4.66 -6.55
CA TRP A 53 -1.16 -4.91 -7.98
C TRP A 53 -2.59 -5.33 -8.29
N LEU A 54 -3.23 -4.61 -9.21
CA LEU A 54 -4.62 -4.81 -9.60
C LEU A 54 -4.68 -5.10 -11.09
N ASP A 55 -5.62 -5.94 -11.53
CA ASP A 55 -5.96 -6.03 -12.95
C ASP A 55 -6.47 -4.67 -13.43
N ALA A 56 -6.11 -4.28 -14.66
CA ALA A 56 -6.55 -3.01 -15.24
C ALA A 56 -8.07 -2.89 -15.31
N ALA A 57 -8.79 -4.01 -15.46
CA ALA A 57 -10.26 -4.07 -15.45
C ALA A 57 -10.87 -3.78 -14.06
N SER A 58 -10.10 -3.97 -12.99
CA SER A 58 -10.53 -3.71 -11.61
C SER A 58 -10.27 -2.26 -11.18
N PHE A 59 -9.64 -1.46 -12.04
CA PHE A 59 -9.36 -0.05 -11.75
C PHE A 59 -10.55 0.83 -12.17
N PRO A 60 -10.95 1.81 -11.34
CA PRO A 60 -12.05 2.71 -11.68
C PRO A 60 -11.82 3.40 -13.02
N SER A 61 -12.82 3.33 -13.89
CA SER A 61 -12.82 3.96 -15.23
C SER A 61 -13.40 5.36 -15.23
N SER A 62 -13.86 5.85 -14.08
CA SER A 62 -14.44 7.18 -13.90
C SER A 62 -13.96 7.82 -12.61
N ASP A 63 -13.96 9.16 -12.58
CA ASP A 63 -13.61 9.98 -11.42
C ASP A 63 -14.81 10.08 -10.45
N ASP A 64 -15.27 8.93 -9.97
CA ASP A 64 -16.37 8.79 -9.01
C ASP A 64 -15.86 8.07 -7.76
N ALA A 65 -15.96 8.76 -6.62
CA ALA A 65 -15.52 8.26 -5.32
C ALA A 65 -16.19 6.94 -4.92
N THR A 66 -17.40 6.64 -5.41
CA THR A 66 -18.10 5.37 -5.14
C THR A 66 -17.46 4.17 -5.82
N HIS A 67 -16.73 4.39 -6.91
CA HIS A 67 -15.97 3.38 -7.64
C HIS A 67 -14.48 3.42 -7.31
N ALA A 68 -14.04 4.44 -6.55
CA ALA A 68 -12.66 4.58 -6.13
C ALA A 68 -12.27 3.47 -5.16
N TRP A 69 -11.03 3.02 -5.28
CA TRP A 69 -10.44 2.08 -4.34
C TRP A 69 -9.99 2.85 -3.10
N ASP A 70 -10.56 2.54 -1.94
CA ASP A 70 -10.21 3.18 -0.67
C ASP A 70 -8.84 2.66 -0.17
N TYR A 71 -7.79 3.40 -0.51
CA TYR A 71 -6.43 3.11 -0.04
C TYR A 71 -6.16 3.65 1.37
N ASP A 72 -7.04 4.47 1.96
CA ASP A 72 -6.89 4.91 3.36
C ASP A 72 -7.06 3.74 4.32
N PHE A 73 -7.86 2.74 3.94
CA PHE A 73 -7.94 1.44 4.63
C PHE A 73 -6.56 0.81 4.87
N LEU A 74 -5.59 0.95 3.95
CA LEU A 74 -4.25 0.37 4.14
C LEU A 74 -3.56 1.01 5.35
N ARG A 75 -3.67 2.33 5.52
CA ARG A 75 -3.03 3.05 6.63
C ARG A 75 -3.68 2.68 7.96
N SER A 76 -5.01 2.64 8.02
CA SER A 76 -5.73 2.23 9.24
C SER A 76 -5.48 0.76 9.56
N GLY A 77 -5.54 -0.13 8.57
CA GLY A 77 -5.32 -1.57 8.75
C GLY A 77 -3.91 -1.88 9.26
N ILE A 78 -2.86 -1.25 8.71
CA ILE A 78 -1.48 -1.41 9.19
C ILE A 78 -1.35 -0.88 10.61
N ARG A 79 -1.97 0.27 10.93
CA ARG A 79 -1.95 0.84 12.28
C ARG A 79 -2.61 -0.08 13.29
N ASP A 80 -3.79 -0.61 12.96
CA ASP A 80 -4.56 -1.49 13.83
C ASP A 80 -3.83 -2.83 14.04
N LEU A 81 -3.20 -3.36 13.00
CA LEU A 81 -2.36 -4.55 13.09
C LEU A 81 -1.17 -4.34 14.03
N ALA A 82 -0.46 -3.22 13.87
CA ALA A 82 0.69 -2.87 14.70
C ALA A 82 0.32 -2.60 16.16
N ALA A 83 -0.87 -2.05 16.42
CA ALA A 83 -1.38 -1.79 17.76
C ALA A 83 -2.00 -3.02 18.43
N GLY A 84 -2.48 -3.99 17.64
CA GLY A 84 -3.25 -5.13 18.14
C GLY A 84 -2.43 -6.20 18.87
N ARG A 85 -1.12 -6.27 18.63
CA ARG A 85 -0.22 -7.20 19.33
C ARG A 85 1.24 -6.77 19.23
N ARG A 86 2.05 -7.37 20.09
CA ARG A 86 3.51 -7.40 19.96
C ARG A 86 3.95 -8.43 18.95
N PHE A 87 5.04 -8.15 18.25
CA PHE A 87 5.67 -9.06 17.28
C PHE A 87 7.04 -9.52 17.78
N ASN A 88 7.41 -10.77 17.49
CA ASN A 88 8.77 -11.26 17.76
C ASN A 88 9.66 -11.15 16.53
N LEU A 89 9.07 -11.37 15.36
CA LEU A 89 9.72 -11.47 14.06
C LEU A 89 8.99 -10.57 13.06
N GLN A 90 9.67 -10.16 11.99
CA GLN A 90 9.07 -9.31 10.95
C GLN A 90 8.19 -10.11 9.99
N GLU A 91 8.42 -11.42 9.90
CA GLU A 91 7.74 -12.34 8.98
C GLU A 91 6.35 -12.79 9.46
N THR A 92 5.91 -12.35 10.64
CA THR A 92 4.66 -12.78 11.31
C THR A 92 3.60 -11.71 11.39
#